data_AF-A0A934YBG4-F1
#
_entry.id   AF-A0A934YBG4-F1
#
_cell.length_a   1.000
_cell.length_b   1.000
_cell.length_c   1.000
_cell.angle_alpha   90.00
_cell.angle_beta   90.00
_cell.angle_gamma   90.00
#
_symmetry.space_group_name_H-M   'P 1'
#
loop_
_entity.id
_entity.type
_entity.pdbx_description
1 polymer ?
#
loop_
_entity_poly.entity_id
_entity_poly.type
_entity_poly.pdbx_seq_one_letter_code
_entity_poly.pdbx_strand_id
1 'polypeptide(L)'
;MKPLLIIVLFLSVFQLSAQNNYYTQGKSNRVAAEWEPALGTMIVWPLSIPYKLVVELANDNHLYTLVQNDSTKAIALKWYTAWGIDPSKNTFIYAPAGIDSWWTRDWGPSAVFTPDKKMELGDGKYTYSTPVSDIGCDDSLEFIYMNADKKIIKTETDDSASVYVGAALHTEVLDLPFANTGGNVLTDGLGSAFSTCILLQENKFRGLSDDQFFQLNKNLLGLNNYHIISNFEKRSIQHIDCFMKVLDEERILVAEPPSDHPEYAIYQNIVDNELAKLKTPYGRPYEIIRIKTDRYSKDRLAAYTNSLILNQTIYVPLFQISQDSLALERWREVMPGYTVKGFYFLLAHEPLVDANVKDHYKIYGWNSGDALHCRTRAVWDPQMIFITTKRIKNIVDSKHKNHVYSTIIDYSGKGLDLKKTMLFWRVSGQKGWNQIALKQTDAVDHFSVEIPFHKSGCTIEYYISAVSKSGQKETAPRTAPGGLFNFFIQ
;
A
#
# COMPACT_ATOMS: atom_id res chain seq x y z
N MET A 1 54.20 48.20 3.47
CA MET A 1 53.43 47.02 3.95
C MET A 1 52.00 47.17 3.45
N LYS A 2 51.54 46.24 2.61
CA LYS A 2 50.22 46.27 1.97
C LYS A 2 49.13 45.85 2.98
N PRO A 3 47.96 46.49 3.03
CA PRO A 3 46.85 45.97 3.82
C PRO A 3 46.18 44.81 3.06
N LEU A 4 45.95 43.73 3.79
CA LEU A 4 45.33 42.50 3.34
C LEU A 4 43.82 42.73 3.17
N LEU A 5 43.31 42.65 1.94
CA LEU A 5 41.89 42.72 1.62
C LEU A 5 41.26 41.36 1.98
N ILE A 6 40.52 41.31 3.09
CA ILE A 6 39.71 40.14 3.46
C ILE A 6 38.46 40.16 2.56
N ILE A 7 38.46 39.31 1.54
CA ILE A 7 37.27 39.01 0.73
C ILE A 7 36.43 38.03 1.54
N VAL A 8 35.33 38.51 2.11
CA VAL A 8 34.28 37.65 2.69
C VAL A 8 33.49 37.06 1.53
N LEU A 9 33.73 35.78 1.23
CA LEU A 9 32.91 35.00 0.31
C LEU A 9 31.58 34.68 1.01
N PHE A 10 30.55 35.50 0.78
CA PHE A 10 29.17 35.08 1.03
C PHE A 10 28.78 34.07 -0.05
N LEU A 11 28.97 32.78 0.24
CA LEU A 11 28.31 31.70 -0.48
C LEU A 11 26.82 31.79 -0.15
N SER A 12 26.06 32.50 -0.99
CA SER A 12 24.62 32.41 -1.03
C SER A 12 24.23 30.99 -1.42
N VAL A 13 23.87 30.17 -0.42
CA VAL A 13 23.18 28.90 -0.65
C VAL A 13 21.73 29.24 -1.02
N PHE A 14 21.52 29.68 -2.25
CA PHE A 14 20.25 29.44 -2.92
C PHE A 14 20.33 28.04 -3.51
N GLN A 15 20.04 27.02 -2.69
CA GLN A 15 19.52 25.77 -3.24
C GLN A 15 18.14 26.12 -3.81
N LEU A 16 18.07 26.50 -5.09
CA LEU A 16 16.87 26.24 -5.86
C LEU A 16 16.65 24.73 -5.74
N SER A 17 15.67 24.31 -4.94
CA SER A 17 15.16 22.94 -5.03
C SER A 17 14.69 22.77 -6.48
N ALA A 18 15.43 22.02 -7.28
CA ALA A 18 14.96 21.65 -8.61
C ALA A 18 13.60 20.98 -8.41
N GLN A 19 12.54 21.60 -8.93
CA GLN A 19 11.19 21.14 -8.70
C GLN A 19 11.04 19.80 -9.43
N ASN A 20 11.00 18.69 -8.68
CA ASN A 20 10.90 17.37 -9.27
C ASN A 20 9.49 17.22 -9.87
N ASN A 21 9.41 17.18 -11.21
CA ASN A 21 8.14 17.10 -11.94
C ASN A 21 7.79 15.65 -12.30
N TYR A 22 8.77 14.76 -12.29
CA TYR A 22 8.64 13.38 -12.71
C TYR A 22 9.24 12.44 -11.67
N TYR A 23 8.68 11.25 -11.60
CA TYR A 23 9.38 10.13 -10.99
C TYR A 23 10.35 9.51 -12.01
N THR A 24 11.52 9.07 -11.56
CA THR A 24 12.50 8.36 -12.39
C THR A 24 12.99 7.14 -11.64
N GLN A 25 12.67 5.94 -12.13
CA GLN A 25 13.22 4.70 -11.57
C GLN A 25 14.73 4.62 -11.79
N GLY A 26 15.21 4.98 -12.98
CA GLY A 26 16.63 5.04 -13.29
C GLY A 26 17.31 3.67 -13.14
N LYS A 27 18.30 3.60 -12.26
CA LYS A 27 19.07 2.36 -11.98
C LYS A 27 18.69 1.69 -10.66
N SER A 28 17.64 2.16 -9.98
CA SER A 28 17.18 1.52 -8.75
C SER A 28 16.04 0.55 -9.02
N ASN A 29 15.88 -0.40 -8.10
CA ASN A 29 14.65 -1.16 -7.98
C ASN A 29 13.48 -0.23 -7.57
N ARG A 30 12.25 -0.70 -7.74
CA ARG A 30 11.02 0.00 -7.33
C ARG A 30 10.05 -0.99 -6.71
N VAL A 31 9.67 -0.77 -5.46
CA VAL A 31 8.58 -1.54 -4.84
C VAL A 31 7.25 -1.02 -5.35
N ALA A 32 6.33 -1.93 -5.71
CA ALA A 32 4.99 -1.54 -6.12
C ALA A 32 4.16 -1.04 -4.92
N ALA A 33 3.41 0.03 -5.10
CA ALA A 33 2.38 0.43 -4.17
C ALA A 33 1.17 -0.52 -4.22
N GLU A 34 0.36 -0.50 -3.17
CA GLU A 34 -0.79 -1.40 -3.06
C GLU A 34 -1.88 -1.10 -4.09
N TRP A 35 -2.10 0.17 -4.40
CA TRP A 35 -3.04 0.58 -5.44
C TRP A 35 -2.47 0.41 -6.84
N GLU A 36 -1.39 -0.34 -7.08
CA GLU A 36 -0.89 -0.63 -8.44
C GLU A 36 -1.59 -1.84 -9.08
N PRO A 37 -1.52 -2.05 -10.41
CA PRO A 37 -2.26 -3.13 -11.06
C PRO A 37 -1.86 -4.50 -10.51
N ALA A 38 -2.86 -5.31 -10.18
CA ALA A 38 -2.67 -6.64 -9.63
C ALA A 38 -3.44 -7.69 -10.41
N LEU A 39 -2.85 -8.87 -10.56
CA LEU A 39 -3.52 -10.05 -11.08
C LEU A 39 -4.59 -10.54 -10.11
N GLY A 40 -4.37 -10.39 -8.81
CA GLY A 40 -5.27 -10.95 -7.82
C GLY A 40 -4.84 -10.80 -6.37
N THR A 41 -5.45 -11.62 -5.51
CA THR A 41 -5.17 -11.66 -4.07
C THR A 41 -4.67 -13.03 -3.66
N MET A 42 -3.57 -13.04 -2.91
CA MET A 42 -3.05 -14.20 -2.22
C MET A 42 -3.68 -14.32 -0.84
N ILE A 43 -4.16 -15.52 -0.53
CA ILE A 43 -4.71 -15.93 0.77
C ILE A 43 -4.20 -17.33 1.13
N VAL A 44 -4.36 -17.74 2.38
CA VAL A 44 -4.03 -19.11 2.85
C VAL A 44 -5.30 -19.90 3.14
N TRP A 45 -5.20 -21.20 2.92
CA TRP A 45 -6.17 -22.20 3.36
C TRP A 45 -5.58 -23.12 4.44
N PRO A 46 -6.30 -23.43 5.54
CA PRO A 46 -7.69 -23.06 5.85
C PRO A 46 -7.91 -21.55 6.01
N LEU A 47 -9.15 -21.09 5.81
CA LEU A 47 -9.43 -19.66 5.77
C LEU A 47 -9.20 -18.98 7.12
N SER A 48 -8.53 -17.83 7.05
CA SER A 48 -8.39 -16.86 8.14
C SER A 48 -9.21 -15.58 7.91
N ILE A 49 -10.05 -15.58 6.88
CA ILE A 49 -10.90 -14.47 6.46
C ILE A 49 -12.32 -14.98 6.18
N PRO A 50 -13.37 -14.14 6.23
CA PRO A 50 -14.74 -14.60 6.03
C PRO A 50 -14.91 -15.15 4.62
N TYR A 51 -15.65 -16.25 4.46
CA TYR A 51 -15.82 -16.87 3.13
C TYR A 51 -16.46 -15.91 2.12
N LYS A 52 -17.31 -14.99 2.59
CA LYS A 52 -17.91 -13.93 1.76
C LYS A 52 -16.85 -13.00 1.16
N LEU A 53 -15.78 -12.71 1.89
CA LEU A 53 -14.66 -11.96 1.33
C LEU A 53 -13.94 -12.76 0.24
N VAL A 54 -13.70 -14.05 0.47
CA VAL A 54 -13.08 -14.93 -0.54
C VAL A 54 -13.87 -14.96 -1.85
N VAL A 55 -15.19 -15.05 -1.76
CA VAL A 55 -16.09 -15.00 -2.91
C VAL A 55 -15.96 -13.66 -3.66
N GLU A 56 -15.98 -12.54 -2.96
CA GLU A 56 -15.85 -11.22 -3.58
C GLU A 56 -14.46 -10.99 -4.20
N LEU A 57 -13.39 -11.45 -3.55
CA LEU A 57 -12.03 -11.38 -4.09
C LEU A 57 -11.91 -12.17 -5.42
N ALA A 58 -12.49 -13.37 -5.48
CA ALA A 58 -12.48 -14.20 -6.68
C ALA A 58 -13.43 -13.71 -7.79
N ASN A 59 -14.53 -13.06 -7.43
CA ASN A 59 -15.45 -12.45 -8.40
C ASN A 59 -14.80 -11.24 -9.08
N ASP A 60 -14.23 -10.34 -8.27
CA ASP A 60 -13.67 -9.10 -8.76
C ASP A 60 -12.33 -9.29 -9.48
N ASN A 61 -11.51 -10.25 -9.04
CA ASN A 61 -10.13 -10.43 -9.51
C ASN A 61 -9.79 -11.92 -9.70
N HIS A 62 -8.52 -12.30 -9.57
CA HIS A 62 -8.08 -13.69 -9.45
C HIS A 62 -7.70 -14.00 -7.99
N LEU A 63 -7.90 -15.24 -7.56
CA LEU A 63 -7.52 -15.72 -6.24
C LEU A 63 -6.28 -16.61 -6.34
N TYR A 64 -5.33 -16.44 -5.43
CA TYR A 64 -4.17 -17.30 -5.27
C TYR A 64 -4.25 -17.93 -3.87
N THR A 65 -4.73 -19.16 -3.81
CA THR A 65 -4.95 -19.86 -2.53
C THR A 65 -3.78 -20.77 -2.22
N LEU A 66 -3.07 -20.50 -1.12
CA LEU A 66 -2.01 -21.37 -0.62
C LEU A 66 -2.60 -22.57 0.12
N VAL A 67 -2.09 -23.76 -0.19
CA VAL A 67 -2.50 -25.05 0.37
C VAL A 67 -1.26 -25.89 0.65
N GLN A 68 -1.24 -26.62 1.78
CA GLN A 68 -0.08 -27.45 2.13
C GLN A 68 0.08 -28.70 1.26
N ASN A 69 -1.01 -29.30 0.78
CA ASN A 69 -1.00 -30.57 0.06
C ASN A 69 -2.32 -30.83 -0.67
N ASP A 70 -2.41 -31.95 -1.39
CA ASP A 70 -3.61 -32.33 -2.15
C ASP A 70 -4.85 -32.52 -1.28
N SER A 71 -4.69 -32.92 -0.02
CA SER A 71 -5.82 -33.10 0.89
C SER A 71 -6.43 -31.75 1.27
N THR A 72 -5.62 -30.78 1.66
CA THR A 72 -6.10 -29.42 1.99
C THR A 72 -6.67 -28.71 0.75
N LYS A 73 -6.05 -28.90 -0.42
CA LYS A 73 -6.58 -28.46 -1.72
C LYS A 73 -7.96 -29.04 -2.03
N ALA A 74 -8.15 -30.35 -1.85
CA ALA A 74 -9.43 -31.00 -2.13
C ALA A 74 -10.55 -30.45 -1.22
N ILE A 75 -10.24 -30.15 0.03
CA ILE A 75 -11.19 -29.53 0.96
C ILE A 75 -11.51 -28.09 0.52
N ALA A 76 -10.50 -27.29 0.16
CA ALA A 76 -10.68 -25.94 -0.37
C ALA A 76 -11.58 -25.93 -1.61
N LEU A 77 -11.29 -26.80 -2.58
CA LEU A 77 -12.04 -26.93 -3.82
C LEU A 77 -13.52 -27.30 -3.58
N LYS A 78 -13.78 -28.19 -2.62
CA LYS A 78 -15.16 -28.55 -2.22
C LYS A 78 -15.93 -27.31 -1.76
N TRP A 79 -15.33 -26.49 -0.90
CA TRP A 79 -15.98 -25.28 -0.40
C TRP A 79 -16.10 -24.19 -1.45
N TYR A 80 -15.07 -23.97 -2.26
CA TYR A 80 -15.11 -23.02 -3.37
C TYR A 80 -16.22 -23.37 -4.37
N THR A 81 -16.39 -24.65 -4.68
CA THR A 81 -17.51 -25.14 -5.49
C THR A 81 -18.86 -24.84 -4.81
N ALA A 82 -18.98 -25.09 -3.51
CA ALA A 82 -20.20 -24.83 -2.75
C ALA A 82 -20.54 -23.34 -2.65
N TRP A 83 -19.54 -22.45 -2.68
CA TRP A 83 -19.73 -21.00 -2.67
C TRP A 83 -19.83 -20.39 -4.08
N GLY A 84 -19.80 -21.20 -5.13
CA GLY A 84 -19.93 -20.75 -6.51
C GLY A 84 -18.71 -20.01 -7.06
N ILE A 85 -17.53 -20.24 -6.48
CA ILE A 85 -16.27 -19.70 -7.02
C ILE A 85 -15.88 -20.53 -8.25
N ASP A 86 -15.79 -19.86 -9.40
CA ASP A 86 -15.33 -20.48 -10.65
C ASP A 86 -13.89 -21.01 -10.47
N PRO A 87 -13.61 -22.29 -10.74
CA PRO A 87 -12.25 -22.83 -10.68
C PRO A 87 -11.23 -22.05 -11.51
N SER A 88 -11.64 -21.40 -12.61
CA SER A 88 -10.74 -20.58 -13.42
C SER A 88 -10.34 -19.26 -12.75
N LYS A 89 -11.03 -18.87 -11.68
CA LYS A 89 -10.77 -17.67 -10.87
C LYS A 89 -9.83 -17.94 -9.70
N ASN A 90 -9.33 -19.16 -9.56
CA ASN A 90 -8.41 -19.50 -8.48
C ASN A 90 -7.22 -20.34 -8.96
N THR A 91 -6.01 -19.94 -8.55
CA THR A 91 -4.79 -20.74 -8.66
C THR A 91 -4.42 -21.26 -7.28
N PHE A 92 -4.21 -22.57 -7.16
CA PHE A 92 -3.66 -23.16 -5.93
C PHE A 92 -2.14 -23.13 -5.96
N ILE A 93 -1.53 -22.63 -4.87
CA ILE A 93 -0.07 -22.63 -4.66
C ILE A 93 0.24 -23.63 -3.55
N TYR A 94 1.12 -24.60 -3.80
CA TYR A 94 1.56 -25.52 -2.78
C TYR A 94 2.70 -24.89 -1.98
N ALA A 95 2.47 -24.62 -0.70
CA ALA A 95 3.43 -23.98 0.18
C ALA A 95 3.31 -24.54 1.60
N PRO A 96 4.40 -24.58 2.38
CA PRO A 96 4.32 -24.90 3.79
C PRO A 96 3.52 -23.81 4.52
N ALA A 97 2.93 -24.18 5.66
CA ALA A 97 2.19 -23.27 6.51
C ALA A 97 2.56 -23.59 7.96
N GLY A 98 3.13 -22.59 8.65
CA GLY A 98 3.51 -22.66 10.05
C GLY A 98 2.41 -22.14 10.97
N ILE A 99 2.81 -21.83 12.21
CA ILE A 99 1.91 -21.31 13.25
C ILE A 99 1.29 -19.96 12.86
N ASP A 100 1.90 -19.26 11.91
CA ASP A 100 1.58 -17.89 11.59
C ASP A 100 1.15 -17.64 10.14
N SER A 101 0.90 -18.73 9.43
CA SER A 101 0.60 -18.72 8.00
C SER A 101 -0.57 -17.81 7.60
N TRP A 102 -1.53 -17.56 8.50
CA TRP A 102 -2.68 -16.72 8.18
C TRP A 102 -2.36 -15.23 8.00
N TRP A 103 -1.23 -14.72 8.50
CA TRP A 103 -0.80 -13.33 8.29
C TRP A 103 -0.03 -13.20 7.00
N THR A 104 -0.67 -13.56 5.88
CA THR A 104 -0.09 -13.49 4.53
C THR A 104 0.44 -12.11 4.17
N ARG A 105 -0.04 -11.05 4.83
CA ARG A 105 0.48 -9.70 4.65
C ARG A 105 1.92 -9.59 5.10
N ASP A 106 2.23 -10.20 6.24
CA ASP A 106 3.40 -9.92 7.03
C ASP A 106 4.63 -10.64 6.50
N TRP A 107 4.51 -11.94 6.22
CA TRP A 107 5.55 -12.73 5.55
C TRP A 107 5.46 -12.67 4.02
N GLY A 108 4.30 -12.33 3.46
CA GLY A 108 4.08 -12.41 2.01
C GLY A 108 4.95 -11.42 1.22
N PRO A 109 5.44 -11.81 0.03
CA PRO A 109 6.43 -11.03 -0.68
C PRO A 109 5.87 -9.72 -1.26
N SER A 110 6.72 -8.71 -1.39
CA SER A 110 6.44 -7.46 -2.13
C SER A 110 6.81 -7.62 -3.60
N ALA A 111 6.10 -6.96 -4.52
CA ALA A 111 6.58 -6.85 -5.90
C ALA A 111 7.69 -5.80 -6.01
N VAL A 112 8.84 -6.21 -6.56
CA VAL A 112 10.02 -5.36 -6.77
C VAL A 112 10.33 -5.32 -8.26
N PHE A 113 10.16 -4.17 -8.87
CA PHE A 113 10.49 -3.94 -10.28
C PHE A 113 11.95 -3.52 -10.43
N THR A 114 12.71 -4.27 -11.21
CA THR A 114 14.13 -4.04 -11.48
C THR A 114 14.33 -3.00 -12.60
N PRO A 115 15.54 -2.43 -12.76
CA PRO A 115 15.87 -1.52 -13.87
C PRO A 115 15.70 -2.13 -15.26
N ASP A 116 15.79 -3.46 -15.41
CA ASP A 116 15.52 -4.18 -16.66
C ASP A 116 14.03 -4.51 -16.87
N LYS A 117 13.15 -3.87 -16.08
CA LYS A 117 11.68 -3.98 -16.16
C LYS A 117 11.15 -5.39 -15.87
N LYS A 118 11.89 -6.20 -15.11
CA LYS A 118 11.38 -7.46 -14.56
C LYS A 118 10.78 -7.24 -13.19
N MET A 119 9.87 -8.13 -12.80
CA MET A 119 9.37 -8.19 -11.44
C MET A 119 10.06 -9.33 -10.71
N GLU A 120 10.52 -9.06 -9.50
CA GLU A 120 10.98 -10.01 -8.49
C GLU A 120 10.03 -9.96 -7.29
N LEU A 121 10.01 -11.02 -6.48
CA LEU A 121 9.31 -11.09 -5.21
C LEU A 121 10.28 -10.81 -4.07
N GLY A 122 10.18 -9.64 -3.45
CA GLY A 122 10.99 -9.28 -2.28
C GLY A 122 10.58 -10.05 -1.03
N ASP A 123 11.48 -10.89 -0.54
CA ASP A 123 11.29 -11.81 0.59
C ASP A 123 11.98 -11.27 1.84
N GLY A 124 11.17 -10.64 2.70
CA GLY A 124 11.59 -10.07 3.99
C GLY A 124 11.75 -11.12 5.06
N LYS A 125 12.70 -10.95 5.98
CA LYS A 125 12.85 -11.89 7.10
C LYS A 125 11.70 -11.80 8.08
N TYR A 126 11.00 -12.91 8.25
CA TYR A 126 9.88 -13.09 9.16
C TYR A 126 10.10 -14.26 10.13
N THR A 127 11.32 -14.41 10.63
CA THR A 127 11.72 -15.53 11.50
C THR A 127 11.17 -15.44 12.95
N TYR A 128 10.77 -14.24 13.40
CA TYR A 128 10.40 -13.95 14.78
C TYR A 128 9.05 -13.23 14.89
N SER A 129 8.08 -13.67 14.08
CA SER A 129 6.74 -13.08 14.03
C SER A 129 6.02 -13.02 15.38
N THR A 130 5.11 -12.07 15.58
CA THR A 130 5.35 -10.64 15.36
C THR A 130 5.52 -10.13 16.78
N PRO A 131 6.64 -9.48 17.10
CA PRO A 131 6.85 -9.03 18.46
C PRO A 131 5.87 -7.91 18.80
N VAL A 132 5.52 -7.81 20.07
CA VAL A 132 4.81 -6.68 20.63
C VAL A 132 5.81 -5.78 21.35
N SER A 133 5.53 -4.49 21.32
CA SER A 133 6.31 -3.47 22.02
C SER A 133 5.38 -2.43 22.64
N ASP A 134 5.87 -1.77 23.67
CA ASP A 134 5.22 -0.62 24.26
C ASP A 134 5.41 0.62 23.34
N ILE A 135 5.00 1.80 23.80
CA ILE A 135 4.98 3.02 22.96
C ILE A 135 6.38 3.61 22.67
N GLY A 136 7.39 3.24 23.44
CA GLY A 136 8.75 3.73 23.28
C GLY A 136 9.48 3.09 22.10
N CYS A 137 10.19 3.90 21.33
CA CYS A 137 11.01 3.43 20.21
C CYS A 137 12.32 2.73 20.63
N ASP A 138 12.59 2.64 21.93
CA ASP A 138 13.69 1.91 22.56
C ASP A 138 13.23 0.82 23.54
N ASP A 139 11.92 0.54 23.59
CA ASP A 139 11.35 -0.52 24.45
C ASP A 139 11.72 -1.94 24.00
N SER A 140 11.56 -2.90 24.92
CA SER A 140 11.88 -4.30 24.66
C SER A 140 10.82 -4.99 23.80
N LEU A 141 11.28 -5.81 22.85
CA LEU A 141 10.43 -6.73 22.11
C LEU A 141 9.99 -7.90 22.99
N GLU A 142 8.68 -8.21 22.98
CA GLU A 142 8.13 -9.44 23.51
C GLU A 142 7.52 -10.28 22.38
N PHE A 143 7.86 -11.56 22.32
CA PHE A 143 7.43 -12.43 21.22
C PHE A 143 6.18 -13.22 21.61
N ILE A 144 5.18 -13.22 20.73
CA ILE A 144 3.88 -13.86 20.96
C ILE A 144 3.93 -15.38 20.88
N TYR A 145 4.92 -15.95 20.17
CA TYR A 145 5.11 -17.39 20.05
C TYR A 145 6.28 -17.85 20.93
N MET A 146 5.93 -18.42 22.08
CA MET A 146 6.89 -18.92 23.07
C MET A 146 6.55 -20.38 23.43
N ASN A 147 7.57 -21.22 23.56
CA ASN A 147 7.38 -22.59 24.01
C ASN A 147 7.25 -22.67 25.55
N ALA A 148 7.02 -23.88 26.08
CA ALA A 148 6.88 -24.11 27.51
C ALA A 148 8.09 -23.65 28.35
N ASP A 149 9.29 -23.62 27.77
CA ASP A 149 10.53 -23.16 28.41
C ASP A 149 10.77 -21.65 28.25
N LYS A 150 9.78 -20.89 27.77
CA LYS A 150 9.88 -19.46 27.44
C LYS A 150 10.98 -19.15 26.42
N LYS A 151 11.21 -20.05 25.47
CA LYS A 151 12.04 -19.78 24.30
C LYS A 151 11.16 -19.39 23.12
N ILE A 152 11.64 -18.44 22.32
CA ILE A 152 10.96 -17.96 21.12
C ILE A 152 10.78 -19.13 20.15
N ILE A 153 9.54 -19.38 19.72
CA ILE A 153 9.22 -20.27 18.61
C ILE A 153 9.43 -19.45 17.34
N LYS A 154 10.27 -19.95 16.45
CA LYS A 154 10.55 -19.28 15.19
C LYS A 154 9.50 -19.60 14.13
N THR A 155 9.15 -18.61 13.32
CA THR A 155 8.24 -18.72 12.18
C THR A 155 8.98 -19.02 10.87
N GLU A 156 10.04 -19.84 10.93
CA GLU A 156 10.87 -20.22 9.77
C GLU A 156 10.07 -20.91 8.66
N THR A 157 8.96 -21.57 9.01
CA THR A 157 8.07 -22.20 8.02
C THR A 157 7.35 -21.15 7.19
N ASP A 158 6.81 -20.12 7.84
CA ASP A 158 6.08 -19.01 7.20
C ASP A 158 7.04 -18.09 6.42
N ASP A 159 8.22 -17.79 7.00
CA ASP A 159 9.35 -17.09 6.35
C ASP A 159 9.75 -17.75 5.02
N SER A 160 9.71 -19.09 4.93
CA SER A 160 10.09 -19.81 3.71
C SER A 160 9.01 -19.85 2.61
N ALA A 161 7.76 -19.47 2.92
CA ALA A 161 6.62 -19.63 2.03
C ALA A 161 6.75 -18.80 0.74
N SER A 162 7.40 -17.64 0.79
CA SER A 162 7.67 -16.76 -0.36
C SER A 162 8.40 -17.48 -1.50
N VAL A 163 9.32 -18.41 -1.19
CA VAL A 163 10.05 -19.19 -2.19
C VAL A 163 9.11 -20.08 -3.02
N TYR A 164 8.11 -20.67 -2.37
CA TYR A 164 7.09 -21.49 -3.04
C TYR A 164 6.16 -20.64 -3.89
N VAL A 165 5.82 -19.44 -3.42
CA VAL A 165 5.04 -18.46 -4.19
C VAL A 165 5.81 -18.04 -5.45
N GLY A 166 7.09 -17.70 -5.34
CA GLY A 166 7.93 -17.36 -6.49
C GLY A 166 8.03 -18.48 -7.52
N ALA A 167 8.25 -19.72 -7.06
CA ALA A 167 8.28 -20.89 -7.93
C ALA A 167 6.95 -21.11 -8.69
N ALA A 168 5.81 -20.98 -7.99
CA ALA A 168 4.49 -21.15 -8.58
C ALA A 168 4.09 -20.03 -9.56
N LEU A 169 4.57 -18.81 -9.31
CA LEU A 169 4.35 -17.65 -10.17
C LEU A 169 5.43 -17.48 -11.26
N HIS A 170 6.40 -18.39 -11.34
CA HIS A 170 7.57 -18.27 -12.21
C HIS A 170 8.29 -16.91 -12.10
N THR A 171 8.40 -16.42 -10.86
CA THR A 171 8.97 -15.11 -10.54
C THR A 171 10.14 -15.30 -9.59
N GLU A 172 11.28 -14.67 -9.90
CA GLU A 172 12.48 -14.74 -9.06
C GLU A 172 12.22 -14.11 -7.69
N VAL A 173 12.87 -14.65 -6.66
CA VAL A 173 12.75 -14.17 -5.28
C VAL A 173 14.00 -13.39 -4.90
N LEU A 174 13.81 -12.15 -4.49
CA LEU A 174 14.85 -11.27 -3.99
C LEU A 174 14.93 -11.42 -2.47
N ASP A 175 16.01 -12.05 -2.00
CA ASP A 175 16.29 -12.17 -0.56
C ASP A 175 16.56 -10.79 0.05
N LEU A 176 15.75 -10.40 1.04
CA LEU A 176 15.96 -9.19 1.82
C LEU A 176 16.53 -9.61 3.18
N PRO A 177 17.80 -9.29 3.49
CA PRO A 177 18.48 -9.77 4.70
C PRO A 177 18.09 -9.01 5.97
N PHE A 178 16.85 -8.51 6.05
CA PHE A 178 16.33 -7.68 7.11
C PHE A 178 14.84 -7.98 7.34
N ALA A 179 14.34 -7.69 8.55
CA ALA A 179 12.92 -7.80 8.84
C ALA A 179 12.14 -6.73 8.06
N ASN A 180 11.11 -7.18 7.36
CA ASN A 180 10.29 -6.36 6.47
C ASN A 180 8.82 -6.77 6.60
N THR A 181 8.33 -6.83 7.85
CA THR A 181 6.98 -7.26 8.21
C THR A 181 5.94 -6.43 7.47
N GLY A 182 5.26 -7.04 6.49
CA GLY A 182 4.47 -6.31 5.50
C GLY A 182 3.31 -5.47 6.05
N GLY A 183 2.73 -5.79 7.21
CA GLY A 183 1.74 -4.94 7.88
C GLY A 183 2.33 -3.66 8.47
N ASN A 184 3.65 -3.65 8.69
CA ASN A 184 4.39 -2.49 9.16
C ASN A 184 5.23 -1.79 8.08
N VAL A 185 5.05 -2.13 6.80
CA VAL A 185 5.77 -1.50 5.68
C VAL A 185 4.80 -1.11 4.58
N LEU A 186 4.49 0.18 4.52
CA LEU A 186 3.72 0.77 3.43
C LEU A 186 4.66 1.55 2.51
N THR A 187 4.34 1.64 1.21
CA THR A 187 5.12 2.42 0.24
C THR A 187 4.22 3.24 -0.68
N ASP A 188 4.74 4.37 -1.15
CA ASP A 188 4.09 5.20 -2.15
C ASP A 188 4.33 4.75 -3.60
N GLY A 189 5.15 3.71 -3.79
CA GLY A 189 5.55 3.20 -5.11
C GLY A 189 6.58 4.06 -5.84
N LEU A 190 6.98 5.19 -5.25
CA LEU A 190 7.88 6.21 -5.83
C LEU A 190 9.18 6.37 -5.03
N GLY A 191 9.49 5.42 -4.15
CA GLY A 191 10.73 5.39 -3.38
C GLY A 191 10.60 5.92 -1.94
N SER A 192 9.38 6.23 -1.47
CA SER A 192 9.14 6.42 -0.03
C SER A 192 8.54 5.16 0.61
N ALA A 193 8.89 4.93 1.87
CA ALA A 193 8.30 3.88 2.70
C ALA A 193 7.97 4.42 4.09
N PHE A 194 7.05 3.75 4.78
CA PHE A 194 6.53 4.14 6.07
C PHE A 194 6.45 2.92 6.99
N SER A 195 7.01 3.05 8.19
CA SER A 195 6.93 2.05 9.24
C SER A 195 6.86 2.73 10.61
N THR A 196 6.33 2.04 11.60
CA THR A 196 6.55 2.44 12.98
C THR A 196 7.96 2.02 13.45
N CYS A 197 8.42 2.60 14.55
CA CYS A 197 9.76 2.37 15.05
C CYS A 197 10.02 0.94 15.59
N ILE A 198 8.99 0.13 15.88
CA ILE A 198 9.18 -1.29 16.24
C ILE A 198 9.95 -2.06 15.15
N LEU A 199 9.81 -1.69 13.86
CA LEU A 199 10.54 -2.36 12.78
C LEU A 199 12.07 -2.20 12.90
N LEU A 200 12.52 -1.04 13.42
CA LEU A 200 13.94 -0.83 13.71
C LEU A 200 14.40 -1.69 14.89
N GLN A 201 13.56 -1.85 15.92
CA GLN A 201 13.84 -2.73 17.05
C GLN A 201 13.96 -4.19 16.60
N GLU A 202 13.04 -4.66 15.75
CA GLU A 202 13.08 -6.00 15.14
C GLU A 202 14.40 -6.24 14.41
N ASN A 203 14.85 -5.26 13.61
CA ASN A 203 16.10 -5.36 12.88
C ASN A 203 17.33 -5.31 13.80
N LYS A 204 17.32 -4.49 14.85
CA LYS A 204 18.37 -4.47 15.89
C LYS A 204 18.47 -5.80 16.63
N PHE A 205 17.34 -6.42 16.97
CA PHE A 205 17.30 -7.74 17.59
C PHE A 205 17.97 -8.80 16.71
N ARG A 206 17.93 -8.62 15.38
CA ARG A 206 18.60 -9.47 14.39
C ARG A 206 20.07 -9.07 14.13
N GLY A 207 20.59 -8.06 14.83
CA GLY A 207 21.97 -7.60 14.70
C GLY A 207 22.20 -6.59 13.57
N LEU A 208 21.15 -5.98 13.02
CA LEU A 208 21.23 -4.97 11.97
C LEU A 208 21.09 -3.56 12.57
N SER A 209 22.02 -2.66 12.27
CA SER A 209 21.88 -1.25 12.67
C SER A 209 20.87 -0.50 11.81
N ASP A 210 20.37 0.64 12.30
CA ASP A 210 19.44 1.50 11.55
C ASP A 210 20.06 1.96 10.22
N ASP A 211 21.33 2.35 10.22
CA ASP A 211 22.05 2.75 9.00
C ASP A 211 22.14 1.60 7.98
N GLN A 212 22.39 0.37 8.44
CA GLN A 212 22.41 -0.79 7.56
C GLN A 212 21.02 -1.09 7.02
N PHE A 213 19.98 -1.00 7.85
CA PHE A 213 18.59 -1.18 7.44
C PHE A 213 18.20 -0.20 6.34
N PHE A 214 18.45 1.10 6.52
CA PHE A 214 18.13 2.11 5.49
C PHE A 214 18.97 1.93 4.23
N GLN A 215 20.26 1.60 4.36
CA GLN A 215 21.13 1.39 3.21
C GLN A 215 20.72 0.14 2.40
N LEU A 216 20.29 -0.93 3.06
CA LEU A 216 19.77 -2.14 2.40
C LEU A 216 18.44 -1.86 1.70
N ASN A 217 17.49 -1.19 2.36
CA ASN A 217 16.23 -0.76 1.74
C ASN A 217 16.47 0.10 0.50
N LYS A 218 17.40 1.05 0.58
CA LYS A 218 17.79 1.87 -0.55
C LYS A 218 18.36 1.05 -1.71
N ASN A 219 19.31 0.16 -1.44
CA ASN A 219 20.04 -0.56 -2.49
C ASN A 219 19.22 -1.69 -3.12
N LEU A 220 18.44 -2.42 -2.32
CA LEU A 220 17.69 -3.59 -2.77
C LEU A 220 16.27 -3.23 -3.22
N LEU A 221 15.66 -2.19 -2.67
CA LEU A 221 14.26 -1.84 -2.92
C LEU A 221 14.07 -0.46 -3.57
N GLY A 222 15.12 0.36 -3.65
CA GLY A 222 15.02 1.74 -4.15
C GLY A 222 14.26 2.69 -3.22
N LEU A 223 14.09 2.30 -1.95
CA LEU A 223 13.43 3.12 -0.93
C LEU A 223 14.44 4.16 -0.40
N ASN A 224 14.44 5.33 -1.03
CA ASN A 224 15.39 6.41 -0.74
C ASN A 224 14.88 7.37 0.35
N ASN A 225 13.58 7.36 0.62
CA ASN A 225 12.92 8.25 1.57
C ASN A 225 12.12 7.41 2.59
N TYR A 226 12.83 6.85 3.57
CA TYR A 226 12.20 5.97 4.56
C TYR A 226 11.74 6.80 5.77
N HIS A 227 10.44 6.77 6.05
CA HIS A 227 9.80 7.45 7.16
C HIS A 227 9.56 6.46 8.31
N ILE A 228 10.18 6.73 9.45
CA ILE A 228 9.90 6.03 10.71
C ILE A 228 9.05 6.94 11.57
N ILE A 229 7.85 6.47 11.91
CA ILE A 229 6.93 7.15 12.82
C ILE A 229 6.93 6.49 14.19
N SER A 230 6.48 7.21 15.21
CA SER A 230 6.34 6.67 16.57
C SER A 230 5.36 5.48 16.62
N ASN A 231 5.62 4.55 17.55
CA ASN A 231 4.61 3.59 18.00
C ASN A 231 3.39 4.37 18.56
N PHE A 232 2.19 3.80 18.44
CA PHE A 232 0.94 4.55 18.61
C PHE A 232 -0.05 3.93 19.61
N GLU A 233 0.15 2.68 20.02
CA GLU A 233 -0.64 2.03 21.07
C GLU A 233 0.21 1.79 22.32
N LYS A 234 -0.42 1.67 23.48
CA LYS A 234 0.29 1.47 24.76
C LYS A 234 1.15 0.20 24.74
N ARG A 235 0.64 -0.86 24.12
CA ARG A 235 1.29 -2.16 23.96
C ARG A 235 0.60 -2.96 22.86
N SER A 236 1.25 -3.15 21.73
CA SER A 236 0.71 -3.90 20.60
C SER A 236 1.81 -4.31 19.62
N ILE A 237 1.43 -4.88 18.49
CA ILE A 237 2.33 -5.14 17.36
C ILE A 237 2.80 -3.85 16.66
N GLN A 238 2.16 -2.70 16.94
CA GLN A 238 2.50 -1.39 16.39
C GLN A 238 2.53 -1.35 14.84
N HIS A 239 1.75 -2.19 14.16
CA HIS A 239 1.72 -2.23 12.70
C HIS A 239 1.06 -0.98 12.13
N ILE A 240 1.78 -0.29 11.26
CA ILE A 240 1.33 0.97 10.68
C ILE A 240 0.01 0.86 9.91
N ASP A 241 -0.34 -0.31 9.36
CA ASP A 241 -1.60 -0.54 8.63
C ASP A 241 -2.85 -0.49 9.52
N CYS A 242 -2.68 -0.64 10.85
CA CYS A 242 -3.75 -0.49 11.85
C CYS A 242 -3.98 0.99 12.22
N PHE A 243 -3.04 1.87 11.88
CA PHE A 243 -3.07 3.31 12.17
C PHE A 243 -3.35 4.16 10.93
N MET A 244 -2.73 3.83 9.79
CA MET A 244 -2.82 4.60 8.56
C MET A 244 -2.76 3.75 7.29
N LYS A 245 -3.16 4.35 6.17
CA LYS A 245 -3.08 3.76 4.84
C LYS A 245 -2.62 4.81 3.83
N VAL A 246 -1.60 4.48 3.03
CA VAL A 246 -1.19 5.33 1.90
C VAL A 246 -2.20 5.13 0.77
N LEU A 247 -2.85 6.20 0.32
CA LEU A 247 -3.93 6.13 -0.67
C LEU A 247 -3.41 6.28 -2.10
N ASP A 248 -2.38 7.10 -2.25
CA ASP A 248 -1.67 7.39 -3.48
C ASP A 248 -0.36 8.14 -3.17
N GLU A 249 0.33 8.62 -4.21
CA GLU A 249 1.61 9.32 -4.09
C GLU A 249 1.57 10.65 -3.29
N GLU A 250 0.38 11.15 -2.91
CA GLU A 250 0.25 12.43 -2.20
C GLU A 250 -0.64 12.42 -0.96
N ARG A 251 -1.38 11.34 -0.70
CA ARG A 251 -2.43 11.31 0.34
C ARG A 251 -2.28 10.12 1.28
N ILE A 252 -2.47 10.38 2.57
CA ILE A 252 -2.43 9.37 3.64
C ILE A 252 -3.74 9.44 4.42
N LEU A 253 -4.41 8.29 4.57
CA LEU A 253 -5.57 8.12 5.44
C LEU A 253 -5.11 7.71 6.84
N VAL A 254 -5.53 8.40 7.90
CA VAL A 254 -5.11 8.15 9.28
C VAL A 254 -6.32 8.00 10.19
N ALA A 255 -6.30 6.99 11.05
CA ALA A 255 -7.36 6.75 12.02
C ALA A 255 -7.55 7.96 12.98
N GLU A 256 -8.78 8.17 13.39
CA GLU A 256 -9.18 9.22 14.33
C GLU A 256 -10.07 8.62 15.42
N PRO A 257 -9.52 8.31 16.60
CA PRO A 257 -10.29 7.84 17.75
C PRO A 257 -11.30 8.89 18.22
N PRO A 258 -12.29 8.52 19.06
CA PRO A 258 -13.10 9.48 19.79
C PRO A 258 -12.22 10.37 20.67
N SER A 259 -12.58 11.64 20.86
CA SER A 259 -11.77 12.62 21.61
C SER A 259 -11.57 12.25 23.09
N ASP A 260 -12.40 11.37 23.64
CA ASP A 260 -12.30 10.85 25.00
C ASP A 260 -11.46 9.56 25.09
N HIS A 261 -10.93 9.06 23.97
CA HIS A 261 -10.11 7.86 23.92
C HIS A 261 -8.66 8.16 24.35
N PRO A 262 -8.01 7.29 25.15
CA PRO A 262 -6.62 7.48 25.57
C PRO A 262 -5.64 7.70 24.40
N GLU A 263 -5.89 7.06 23.27
CA GLU A 263 -5.02 7.14 22.07
C GLU A 263 -5.27 8.37 21.22
N TYR A 264 -6.34 9.14 21.45
CA TYR A 264 -6.66 10.32 20.63
C TYR A 264 -5.52 11.33 20.60
N ALA A 265 -4.98 11.67 21.77
CA ALA A 265 -3.88 12.62 21.90
C ALA A 265 -2.58 12.10 21.24
N ILE A 266 -2.35 10.78 21.30
CA ILE A 266 -1.19 10.13 20.69
C ILE A 266 -1.29 10.24 19.16
N TYR A 267 -2.43 9.87 18.59
CA TYR A 267 -2.66 9.90 17.15
C TYR A 267 -2.60 11.35 16.62
N GLN A 268 -3.17 12.30 17.37
CA GLN A 268 -3.10 13.71 17.01
C GLN A 268 -1.66 14.24 17.03
N ASN A 269 -0.86 13.84 18.04
CA ASN A 269 0.55 14.21 18.10
C ASN A 269 1.35 13.68 16.90
N ILE A 270 1.14 12.41 16.51
CA ILE A 270 1.80 11.83 15.32
C ILE A 270 1.39 12.60 14.06
N VAL A 271 0.10 12.93 13.90
CA VAL A 271 -0.39 13.71 12.76
C VAL A 271 0.28 15.09 12.69
N ASP A 272 0.24 15.85 13.79
CA ASP A 272 0.68 17.25 13.81
C ASP A 272 2.20 17.41 13.79
N ASN A 273 2.92 16.49 14.45
CA ASN A 273 4.35 16.62 14.69
C ASN A 273 5.23 15.69 13.85
N GLU A 274 4.66 14.67 13.19
CA GLU A 274 5.42 13.73 12.37
C GLU A 274 4.90 13.76 10.93
N LEU A 275 3.66 13.33 10.70
CA LEU A 275 3.09 13.19 9.35
C LEU A 275 2.98 14.53 8.61
N ALA A 276 2.57 15.62 9.29
CA ALA A 276 2.45 16.94 8.69
C ALA A 276 3.78 17.52 8.18
N LYS A 277 4.93 16.99 8.63
CA LYS A 277 6.26 17.43 8.19
C LYS A 277 6.74 16.68 6.96
N LEU A 278 6.16 15.53 6.66
CA LEU A 278 6.57 14.67 5.55
C LEU A 278 6.29 15.34 4.20
N LYS A 279 7.14 15.04 3.22
CA LYS A 279 7.01 15.53 1.85
C LYS A 279 6.81 14.35 0.90
N THR A 280 5.86 14.53 -0.01
CA THR A 280 5.65 13.69 -1.18
C THR A 280 6.90 13.66 -2.05
N PRO A 281 7.02 12.67 -2.96
CA PRO A 281 8.07 12.61 -3.97
C PRO A 281 8.17 13.87 -4.87
N TYR A 282 7.10 14.67 -4.93
CA TYR A 282 7.05 15.94 -5.67
C TYR A 282 7.40 17.17 -4.81
N GLY A 283 7.82 16.97 -3.56
CA GLY A 283 8.26 18.01 -2.63
C GLY A 283 7.13 18.78 -1.92
N ARG A 284 5.87 18.37 -2.10
CA ARG A 284 4.71 18.95 -1.40
C ARG A 284 4.46 18.22 -0.08
N PRO A 285 3.86 18.86 0.94
CA PRO A 285 3.34 18.12 2.10
C PRO A 285 2.37 17.03 1.65
N TYR A 286 2.37 15.88 2.34
CA TYR A 286 1.29 14.90 2.20
C TYR A 286 -0.04 15.51 2.67
N GLU A 287 -1.12 15.20 1.98
CA GLU A 287 -2.47 15.46 2.47
C GLU A 287 -2.84 14.39 3.49
N ILE A 288 -3.04 14.81 4.74
CA ILE A 288 -3.44 13.91 5.83
C ILE A 288 -4.97 13.92 5.94
N ILE A 289 -5.59 12.80 5.62
CA ILE A 289 -7.03 12.60 5.60
C ILE A 289 -7.40 11.76 6.83
N ARG A 290 -8.38 12.22 7.63
CA ARG A 290 -8.84 11.47 8.81
C ARG A 290 -9.97 10.49 8.47
N ILE A 291 -9.95 9.31 9.12
CA ILE A 291 -11.07 8.36 9.17
C ILE A 291 -11.46 8.11 10.63
N LYS A 292 -12.69 8.51 10.98
CA LYS A 292 -13.21 8.32 12.34
C LYS A 292 -13.37 6.84 12.65
N THR A 293 -12.81 6.42 13.77
CA THR A 293 -12.99 5.11 14.37
C THR A 293 -13.69 5.24 15.73
N ASP A 294 -14.19 4.14 16.26
CA ASP A 294 -14.82 4.07 17.57
C ASP A 294 -14.52 2.72 18.23
N ARG A 295 -14.80 2.64 19.53
CA ARG A 295 -14.67 1.46 20.36
C ARG A 295 -15.63 0.38 19.88
N TYR A 296 -15.10 -0.77 19.45
CA TYR A 296 -15.92 -1.97 19.20
C TYR A 296 -16.02 -2.88 20.42
N SER A 297 -15.07 -2.79 21.36
CA SER A 297 -15.07 -3.56 22.60
C SER A 297 -14.15 -2.93 23.64
N LYS A 298 -14.70 -2.41 24.74
CA LYS A 298 -13.92 -1.65 25.76
C LYS A 298 -13.13 -0.54 25.05
N ASP A 299 -11.82 -0.39 25.33
CA ASP A 299 -10.95 0.59 24.66
C ASP A 299 -10.31 0.07 23.36
N ARG A 300 -10.86 -1.00 22.74
CA ARG A 300 -10.35 -1.46 21.44
C ARG A 300 -11.06 -0.73 20.31
N LEU A 301 -10.27 -0.10 19.43
CA LEU A 301 -10.76 0.66 18.28
C LEU A 301 -10.90 -0.18 17.02
N ALA A 302 -11.87 0.16 16.19
CA ALA A 302 -12.05 -0.46 14.88
C ALA A 302 -10.94 -0.03 13.90
N ALA A 303 -10.22 -0.99 13.32
CA ALA A 303 -9.10 -0.73 12.40
C ALA A 303 -9.56 -0.58 10.93
N TYR A 304 -10.34 0.46 10.62
CA TYR A 304 -10.83 0.68 9.24
C TYR A 304 -9.72 1.00 8.22
N THR A 305 -8.53 1.40 8.68
CA THR A 305 -7.34 1.56 7.82
C THR A 305 -6.75 0.21 7.42
N ASN A 306 -7.02 -0.87 8.15
CA ASN A 306 -6.59 -2.24 7.86
C ASN A 306 -7.46 -2.86 6.73
N SER A 307 -7.67 -2.06 5.69
CA SER A 307 -8.40 -2.37 4.46
C SER A 307 -7.44 -2.79 3.35
N LEU A 308 -7.94 -3.51 2.34
CA LEU A 308 -7.20 -3.84 1.12
C LEU A 308 -7.69 -2.97 -0.04
N ILE A 309 -6.78 -2.28 -0.71
CA ILE A 309 -7.01 -1.67 -2.02
C ILE A 309 -6.51 -2.66 -3.06
N LEU A 310 -7.37 -3.11 -3.97
CA LEU A 310 -6.96 -3.99 -5.04
C LEU A 310 -7.66 -3.60 -6.33
N ASN A 311 -6.87 -3.25 -7.34
CA ASN A 311 -7.35 -2.76 -8.63
C ASN A 311 -8.34 -1.58 -8.46
N GLN A 312 -9.64 -1.81 -8.61
CA GLN A 312 -10.68 -0.77 -8.50
C GLN A 312 -11.66 -1.03 -7.34
N THR A 313 -11.32 -1.96 -6.43
CA THR A 313 -12.13 -2.31 -5.25
C THR A 313 -11.34 -2.04 -3.97
N ILE A 314 -12.04 -1.54 -2.95
CA ILE A 314 -11.56 -1.40 -1.58
C ILE A 314 -12.39 -2.31 -0.68
N TYR A 315 -11.71 -3.22 0.02
CA TYR A 315 -12.32 -4.17 0.95
C TYR A 315 -12.02 -3.71 2.38
N VAL A 316 -13.08 -3.43 3.13
CA VAL A 316 -13.00 -2.78 4.45
C VAL A 316 -13.47 -3.76 5.54
N PRO A 317 -12.68 -4.00 6.61
CA PRO A 317 -13.15 -4.76 7.76
C PRO A 317 -14.22 -3.97 8.52
N LEU A 318 -15.32 -4.62 8.89
CA LEU A 318 -16.40 -4.03 9.69
C LEU A 318 -16.39 -4.60 11.10
N PHE A 319 -16.84 -3.85 12.11
CA PHE A 319 -16.67 -4.18 13.53
C PHE A 319 -17.98 -4.26 14.32
N GLN A 320 -19.13 -4.31 13.61
CA GLN A 320 -20.47 -4.44 14.20
C GLN A 320 -20.88 -3.25 15.08
N ILE A 321 -20.47 -2.07 14.66
CA ILE A 321 -20.76 -0.80 15.33
C ILE A 321 -21.33 0.21 14.33
N SER A 322 -22.02 1.23 14.82
CA SER A 322 -22.59 2.28 13.95
C SER A 322 -21.54 3.03 13.13
N GLN A 323 -20.28 3.02 13.59
CA GLN A 323 -19.17 3.65 12.89
C GLN A 323 -18.83 2.97 11.55
N ASP A 324 -19.27 1.71 11.34
CA ASP A 324 -19.03 0.94 10.12
C ASP A 324 -19.53 1.68 8.86
N SER A 325 -20.75 2.22 8.89
CA SER A 325 -21.34 2.89 7.72
C SER A 325 -20.61 4.18 7.38
N LEU A 326 -20.20 4.95 8.41
CA LEU A 326 -19.45 6.19 8.26
C LEU A 326 -18.04 5.92 7.69
N ALA A 327 -17.41 4.83 8.11
CA ALA A 327 -16.11 4.41 7.56
C ALA A 327 -16.22 4.06 6.07
N LEU A 328 -17.26 3.32 5.66
CA LEU A 328 -17.50 3.00 4.24
C LEU A 328 -17.78 4.26 3.40
N GLU A 329 -18.57 5.20 3.92
CA GLU A 329 -18.82 6.49 3.27
C GLU A 329 -17.54 7.30 3.11
N ARG A 330 -16.72 7.37 4.16
CA ARG A 330 -15.43 8.07 4.11
C ARG A 330 -14.50 7.48 3.06
N TRP A 331 -14.42 6.15 2.96
CA TRP A 331 -13.66 5.47 1.91
C TRP A 331 -14.15 5.85 0.51
N ARG A 332 -15.47 5.92 0.28
CA ARG A 332 -16.03 6.34 -1.03
C ARG A 332 -15.73 7.79 -1.36
N GLU A 333 -15.73 8.67 -0.36
CA GLU A 333 -15.42 10.09 -0.52
C GLU A 333 -13.95 10.30 -0.92
N VAL A 334 -13.03 9.62 -0.24
CA VAL A 334 -11.59 9.86 -0.39
C VAL A 334 -10.97 9.06 -1.53
N MET A 335 -11.65 8.01 -2.01
CA MET A 335 -11.24 7.19 -3.15
C MET A 335 -12.34 7.15 -4.22
N PRO A 336 -12.63 8.28 -4.88
CA PRO A 336 -13.73 8.37 -5.85
C PRO A 336 -13.55 7.38 -7.02
N GLY A 337 -14.66 6.78 -7.45
CA GLY A 337 -14.71 5.78 -8.50
C GLY A 337 -14.34 4.36 -8.06
N TYR A 338 -13.77 4.16 -6.86
CA TYR A 338 -13.55 2.81 -6.34
C TYR A 338 -14.86 2.19 -5.86
N THR A 339 -14.99 0.88 -6.05
CA THR A 339 -16.05 0.09 -5.42
C THR A 339 -15.65 -0.19 -3.98
N VAL A 340 -16.44 0.24 -3.00
CA VAL A 340 -16.13 0.02 -1.57
C VAL A 340 -17.07 -1.03 -0.97
N LYS A 341 -16.49 -2.14 -0.50
CA LYS A 341 -17.18 -3.32 0.04
C LYS A 341 -16.75 -3.57 1.49
N GLY A 342 -17.71 -3.79 2.38
CA GLY A 342 -17.46 -4.03 3.81
C GLY A 342 -17.69 -5.48 4.22
N PHE A 343 -16.85 -6.01 5.11
CA PHE A 343 -16.87 -7.42 5.52
C PHE A 343 -16.88 -7.60 7.04
N TYR A 344 -17.96 -8.20 7.52
CA TYR A 344 -18.04 -8.75 8.88
C TYR A 344 -17.34 -10.10 8.96
N PHE A 345 -16.81 -10.45 10.15
CA PHE A 345 -16.21 -11.77 10.39
C PHE A 345 -16.66 -12.38 11.71
N LEU A 346 -17.97 -12.68 11.80
CA LEU A 346 -18.56 -13.42 12.90
C LEU A 346 -18.21 -14.90 12.77
N LEU A 347 -17.36 -15.44 13.64
CA LEU A 347 -16.85 -16.82 13.51
C LEU A 347 -17.97 -17.87 13.58
N ALA A 348 -19.06 -17.58 14.29
CA ALA A 348 -20.24 -18.45 14.37
C ALA A 348 -20.96 -18.61 13.01
N HIS A 349 -20.76 -17.67 12.08
CA HIS A 349 -21.35 -17.71 10.73
C HIS A 349 -20.43 -18.33 9.68
N GLU A 350 -19.22 -18.71 10.07
CA GLU A 350 -18.22 -19.19 9.14
C GLU A 350 -18.26 -20.72 9.07
N PRO A 351 -18.54 -21.29 7.88
CA PRO A 351 -18.65 -22.73 7.72
C PRO A 351 -17.32 -23.44 7.94
N LEU A 352 -16.20 -22.74 7.71
CA LEU A 352 -14.85 -23.21 7.95
C LEU A 352 -13.94 -22.02 8.23
N VAL A 353 -13.17 -22.11 9.31
CA VAL A 353 -12.09 -21.19 9.68
C VAL A 353 -10.96 -22.03 10.24
N ASP A 354 -9.72 -21.60 10.02
CA ASP A 354 -8.54 -22.19 10.62
C ASP A 354 -8.68 -22.41 12.13
N ALA A 355 -8.16 -23.54 12.62
CA ALA A 355 -8.32 -23.93 14.01
C ALA A 355 -7.61 -22.95 14.95
N ASN A 356 -6.39 -22.51 14.62
CA ASN A 356 -5.69 -21.60 15.51
C ASN A 356 -6.22 -20.15 15.39
N VAL A 357 -6.87 -19.77 14.28
CA VAL A 357 -7.71 -18.56 14.25
C VAL A 357 -8.88 -18.68 15.23
N LYS A 358 -9.58 -19.82 15.32
CA LYS A 358 -10.67 -20.00 16.30
C LYS A 358 -10.18 -20.02 17.75
N ASP A 359 -8.97 -20.52 17.99
CA ASP A 359 -8.38 -20.53 19.32
C ASP A 359 -7.93 -19.12 19.74
N HIS A 360 -7.38 -18.34 18.80
CA HIS A 360 -6.95 -16.96 19.01
C HIS A 360 -8.16 -16.00 19.11
N TYR A 361 -9.13 -16.15 18.22
CA TYR A 361 -10.32 -15.32 18.10
C TYR A 361 -11.56 -16.09 18.56
N LYS A 362 -12.21 -15.63 19.64
CA LYS A 362 -13.31 -16.40 20.25
C LYS A 362 -14.67 -16.20 19.57
N ILE A 363 -15.02 -14.95 19.25
CA ILE A 363 -16.37 -14.58 18.76
C ILE A 363 -16.29 -13.87 17.41
N TYR A 364 -15.39 -12.90 17.33
CA TYR A 364 -15.22 -12.03 16.18
C TYR A 364 -13.79 -12.14 15.67
N GLY A 365 -13.65 -12.34 14.36
CA GLY A 365 -12.36 -12.64 13.75
C GLY A 365 -11.51 -11.42 13.42
N TRP A 366 -12.00 -10.18 13.59
CA TRP A 366 -11.21 -8.94 13.47
C TRP A 366 -10.91 -8.33 14.85
N ASN A 367 -9.77 -7.67 14.98
CA ASN A 367 -9.44 -6.84 16.15
C ASN A 367 -8.70 -5.54 15.73
N SER A 368 -8.17 -4.78 16.69
CA SER A 368 -7.50 -3.49 16.44
C SER A 368 -6.11 -3.63 15.79
N GLY A 369 -5.44 -4.77 15.98
CA GLY A 369 -4.11 -5.06 15.43
C GLY A 369 -4.10 -6.11 14.31
N ASP A 370 -5.24 -6.70 13.96
CA ASP A 370 -5.34 -7.74 12.96
C ASP A 370 -6.74 -7.78 12.35
N ALA A 371 -6.82 -7.39 11.08
CA ALA A 371 -8.04 -7.47 10.31
C ALA A 371 -7.77 -7.90 8.85
N LEU A 372 -8.46 -7.28 7.89
CA LEU A 372 -8.51 -7.75 6.51
C LEU A 372 -7.15 -7.62 5.81
N HIS A 373 -6.47 -6.50 6.00
CA HIS A 373 -5.20 -6.23 5.33
C HIS A 373 -4.09 -7.20 5.78
N CYS A 374 -4.06 -7.55 7.07
CA CYS A 374 -3.09 -8.49 7.66
C CYS A 374 -3.16 -9.90 7.06
N ARG A 375 -4.32 -10.28 6.51
CA ARG A 375 -4.60 -11.65 6.05
C ARG A 375 -4.78 -11.76 4.54
N THR A 376 -4.33 -10.73 3.82
CA THR A 376 -4.36 -10.68 2.37
C THR A 376 -3.10 -10.03 1.82
N ARG A 377 -2.69 -10.45 0.62
CA ARG A 377 -1.56 -9.86 -0.11
C ARG A 377 -1.91 -9.73 -1.58
N ALA A 378 -1.56 -8.63 -2.23
CA ALA A 378 -1.73 -8.51 -3.67
C ALA A 378 -0.74 -9.44 -4.40
N VAL A 379 -1.14 -9.93 -5.57
CA VAL A 379 -0.23 -10.51 -6.57
C VAL A 379 -0.19 -9.51 -7.72
N TRP A 380 0.85 -8.69 -7.80
CA TRP A 380 0.97 -7.61 -8.78
C TRP A 380 1.12 -8.14 -10.22
N ASP A 381 0.69 -7.33 -11.20
CA ASP A 381 0.88 -7.66 -12.62
C ASP A 381 2.34 -7.38 -13.04
N PRO A 382 3.14 -8.40 -13.41
CA PRO A 382 4.52 -8.20 -13.84
C PRO A 382 4.63 -7.42 -15.15
N GLN A 383 3.53 -7.29 -15.91
CA GLN A 383 3.47 -6.60 -17.19
C GLN A 383 2.74 -5.25 -17.11
N MET A 384 2.45 -4.76 -15.90
CA MET A 384 1.62 -3.58 -15.68
C MET A 384 2.07 -2.35 -16.48
N ILE A 385 1.10 -1.50 -16.82
CA ILE A 385 1.40 -0.10 -17.17
C ILE A 385 1.34 0.71 -15.88
N PHE A 386 2.50 1.14 -15.41
CA PHE A 386 2.61 2.04 -14.29
C PHE A 386 2.41 3.48 -14.75
N ILE A 387 1.50 4.21 -14.10
CA ILE A 387 1.23 5.63 -14.36
C ILE A 387 1.26 6.37 -13.03
N THR A 388 2.12 7.38 -12.91
CA THR A 388 2.09 8.36 -11.82
C THR A 388 2.07 9.77 -12.38
N THR A 389 1.31 10.64 -11.74
CA THR A 389 1.03 11.99 -12.22
C THR A 389 1.23 12.99 -11.11
N LYS A 390 2.10 13.98 -11.35
CA LYS A 390 2.19 15.13 -10.46
C LYS A 390 0.91 15.96 -10.61
N ARG A 391 0.03 15.85 -9.62
CA ARG A 391 -1.26 16.54 -9.64
C ARG A 391 -1.07 18.04 -9.70
N ILE A 392 -1.95 18.71 -10.46
CA ILE A 392 -2.14 20.15 -10.33
C ILE A 392 -2.74 20.41 -8.95
N LYS A 393 -2.33 21.49 -8.28
CA LYS A 393 -2.89 21.84 -6.97
C LYS A 393 -4.40 22.04 -7.09
N ASN A 394 -5.18 21.63 -6.09
CA ASN A 394 -6.64 21.71 -6.10
C ASN A 394 -7.17 23.14 -6.35
N ILE A 395 -6.40 24.16 -6.02
CA ILE A 395 -6.69 25.57 -6.32
C ILE A 395 -5.46 26.18 -6.99
N VAL A 396 -5.67 26.83 -8.13
CA VAL A 396 -4.65 27.56 -8.88
C VAL A 396 -5.16 28.95 -9.27
N ASP A 397 -4.26 29.91 -9.43
CA ASP A 397 -4.64 31.24 -9.92
C ASP A 397 -4.97 31.21 -11.43
N SER A 398 -5.74 32.20 -11.88
CA SER A 398 -6.13 32.31 -13.29
C SER A 398 -4.97 32.40 -14.29
N LYS A 399 -3.74 32.70 -13.88
CA LYS A 399 -2.56 32.79 -14.77
C LYS A 399 -1.70 31.51 -14.70
N HIS A 400 -2.09 30.53 -13.90
CA HIS A 400 -1.40 29.26 -13.77
C HIS A 400 -1.33 28.54 -15.11
N LYS A 401 -0.14 28.03 -15.44
CA LYS A 401 0.03 27.13 -16.58
C LYS A 401 -0.39 25.74 -16.13
N ASN A 402 -1.48 25.22 -16.69
CA ASN A 402 -2.05 23.91 -16.35
C ASN A 402 -1.23 22.78 -16.97
N HIS A 403 0.07 22.74 -16.65
CA HIS A 403 1.01 21.72 -17.10
C HIS A 403 0.84 20.48 -16.23
N VAL A 404 0.52 19.37 -16.88
CA VAL A 404 0.44 18.04 -16.27
C VAL A 404 1.70 17.28 -16.63
N TYR A 405 2.37 16.76 -15.59
CA TYR A 405 3.58 15.96 -15.71
C TYR A 405 3.28 14.54 -15.27
N SER A 406 3.72 13.55 -16.02
CA SER A 406 3.48 12.14 -15.70
C SER A 406 4.64 11.26 -16.10
N THR A 407 4.87 10.24 -15.28
CA THR A 407 5.76 9.14 -15.60
C THR A 407 4.91 7.93 -15.97
N ILE A 408 5.18 7.34 -17.13
CA ILE A 408 4.46 6.17 -17.65
C ILE A 408 5.49 5.10 -18.02
N ILE A 409 5.46 3.97 -17.33
CA ILE A 409 6.37 2.84 -17.56
C ILE A 409 5.54 1.64 -18.01
N ASP A 410 5.87 1.09 -19.16
CA ASP A 410 5.31 -0.18 -19.64
C ASP A 410 6.24 -1.33 -19.25
N TYR A 411 5.87 -2.10 -18.23
CA TYR A 411 6.64 -3.26 -17.75
C TYR A 411 6.49 -4.50 -18.65
N SER A 412 5.51 -4.53 -19.56
CA SER A 412 5.43 -5.61 -20.57
C SER A 412 6.61 -5.61 -21.56
N GLY A 413 7.37 -4.52 -21.62
CA GLY A 413 8.49 -4.34 -22.55
C GLY A 413 8.06 -4.17 -24.02
N LYS A 414 6.76 -4.15 -24.34
CA LYS A 414 6.25 -3.97 -25.71
C LYS A 414 6.28 -2.51 -26.15
N GLY A 415 6.31 -1.57 -25.20
CA GLY A 415 6.34 -0.14 -25.42
C GLY A 415 4.94 0.45 -25.60
N LEU A 416 4.80 1.74 -25.31
CA LEU A 416 3.53 2.46 -25.39
C LEU A 416 3.10 2.73 -26.84
N ASP A 417 1.79 2.66 -27.09
CA ASP A 417 1.16 3.24 -28.27
C ASP A 417 0.97 4.75 -28.04
N LEU A 418 1.96 5.54 -28.42
CA LEU A 418 1.98 6.99 -28.21
C LEU A 418 0.77 7.72 -28.83
N LYS A 419 0.10 7.14 -29.84
CA LYS A 419 -1.13 7.73 -30.42
C LYS A 419 -2.35 7.53 -29.53
N LYS A 420 -2.29 6.59 -28.59
CA LYS A 420 -3.34 6.24 -27.62
C LYS A 420 -2.95 6.57 -26.18
N THR A 421 -1.83 7.26 -25.99
CA THR A 421 -1.37 7.80 -24.71
C THR A 421 -1.79 9.27 -24.62
N MET A 422 -2.88 9.51 -23.90
CA MET A 422 -3.68 10.73 -23.99
C MET A 422 -4.03 11.27 -22.60
N LEU A 423 -4.15 12.60 -22.51
CA LEU A 423 -4.87 13.27 -21.43
C LEU A 423 -6.30 13.57 -21.88
N PHE A 424 -7.26 13.23 -21.04
CA PHE A 424 -8.67 13.56 -21.21
C PHE A 424 -9.04 14.63 -20.19
N TRP A 425 -9.71 15.70 -20.63
CA TRP A 425 -10.14 16.77 -19.73
C TRP A 425 -11.48 17.37 -20.13
N ARG A 426 -12.15 18.00 -19.16
CA ARG A 426 -13.38 18.78 -19.38
C ARG A 426 -13.54 19.84 -18.29
N VAL A 427 -14.41 20.83 -18.55
CA VAL A 427 -14.93 21.68 -17.48
C VAL A 427 -16.00 20.90 -16.72
N SER A 428 -15.96 20.92 -15.39
CA SER A 428 -16.92 20.21 -14.55
C SER A 428 -18.37 20.55 -14.95
N GLY A 429 -19.23 19.53 -15.00
CA GLY A 429 -20.60 19.61 -15.51
C GLY A 429 -20.76 19.38 -17.02
N GLN A 430 -19.68 19.42 -17.82
CA GLN A 430 -19.74 19.05 -19.24
C GLN A 430 -19.75 17.53 -19.42
N LYS A 431 -20.43 17.03 -20.46
CA LYS A 431 -20.54 15.60 -20.75
C LYS A 431 -19.38 15.05 -21.60
N GLY A 432 -18.89 15.84 -22.55
CA GLY A 432 -17.85 15.41 -23.50
C GLY A 432 -16.43 15.57 -22.94
N TRP A 433 -15.54 14.65 -23.31
CA TRP A 433 -14.11 14.75 -23.01
C TRP A 433 -13.37 15.37 -24.19
N ASN A 434 -12.58 16.39 -23.92
CA ASN A 434 -11.53 16.84 -24.81
C ASN A 434 -10.33 15.91 -24.65
N GLN A 435 -9.55 15.73 -25.72
CA GLN A 435 -8.41 14.81 -25.74
C GLN A 435 -7.16 15.52 -26.24
N ILE A 436 -6.04 15.31 -25.57
CA ILE A 436 -4.74 15.85 -25.96
C ILE A 436 -3.72 14.72 -25.88
N ALA A 437 -2.93 14.52 -26.95
CA ALA A 437 -1.82 13.58 -26.91
C ALA A 437 -0.77 14.04 -25.90
N LEU A 438 -0.30 13.12 -25.07
CA LEU A 438 0.82 13.37 -24.17
C LEU A 438 2.10 13.52 -24.99
N LYS A 439 2.90 14.54 -24.69
CA LYS A 439 4.19 14.76 -25.33
C LYS A 439 5.28 14.07 -24.51
N GLN A 440 5.89 13.05 -25.10
CA GLN A 440 7.06 12.40 -24.54
C GLN A 440 8.24 13.38 -24.53
N THR A 441 9.01 13.41 -23.44
CA THR A 441 10.25 14.18 -23.35
C THR A 441 11.44 13.36 -23.87
N ASP A 442 12.66 13.89 -23.74
CA ASP A 442 13.89 13.12 -24.04
C ASP A 442 14.06 11.90 -23.12
N ALA A 443 13.48 11.94 -21.91
CA ALA A 443 13.35 10.76 -21.06
C ALA A 443 12.13 9.94 -21.49
N VAL A 444 12.36 8.68 -21.87
CA VAL A 444 11.38 7.80 -22.51
C VAL A 444 10.11 7.58 -21.67
N ASP A 445 10.23 7.55 -20.34
CA ASP A 445 9.08 7.32 -19.47
C ASP A 445 8.40 8.62 -19.03
N HIS A 446 8.88 9.80 -19.45
CA HIS A 446 8.37 11.11 -19.00
C HIS A 446 7.50 11.79 -20.06
N PHE A 447 6.33 12.24 -19.63
CA PHE A 447 5.30 12.81 -20.48
C PHE A 447 4.77 14.12 -19.90
N SER A 448 4.59 15.11 -20.76
CA SER A 448 3.98 16.39 -20.39
C SER A 448 2.89 16.81 -21.35
N VAL A 449 1.94 17.58 -20.85
CA VAL A 449 0.90 18.22 -21.65
C VAL A 449 0.40 19.45 -20.93
N GLU A 450 -0.09 20.43 -21.69
CA GLU A 450 -0.73 21.63 -21.15
C GLU A 450 -2.22 21.55 -21.44
N ILE A 451 -3.03 21.61 -20.38
CA ILE A 451 -4.48 21.79 -20.53
C ILE A 451 -4.71 23.26 -20.96
N PRO A 452 -5.52 23.53 -22.00
CA PRO A 452 -5.79 24.88 -22.46
C PRO A 452 -6.27 25.80 -21.34
N PHE A 453 -5.97 27.09 -21.52
CA PHE A 453 -6.38 28.12 -20.58
C PHE A 453 -7.91 28.18 -20.43
N HIS A 454 -8.38 28.38 -19.20
CA HIS A 454 -9.77 28.66 -18.88
C HIS A 454 -9.90 29.83 -17.91
N LYS A 455 -11.08 30.47 -17.93
CA LYS A 455 -11.37 31.63 -17.08
C LYS A 455 -11.48 31.20 -15.62
N SER A 456 -11.19 32.12 -14.71
CA SER A 456 -11.50 31.99 -13.28
C SER A 456 -12.98 31.63 -13.06
N GLY A 457 -13.23 30.87 -11.99
CA GLY A 457 -14.56 30.42 -11.58
C GLY A 457 -14.97 29.06 -12.14
N CYS A 458 -14.05 28.27 -12.69
CA CYS A 458 -14.35 26.92 -13.18
C CYS A 458 -13.45 25.85 -12.57
N THR A 459 -14.00 24.65 -12.45
CA THR A 459 -13.28 23.43 -12.07
C THR A 459 -12.97 22.62 -13.32
N ILE A 460 -11.72 22.23 -13.48
CA ILE A 460 -11.28 21.34 -14.54
C ILE A 460 -11.14 19.94 -13.98
N GLU A 461 -11.72 18.97 -14.67
CA GLU A 461 -11.60 17.55 -14.38
C GLU A 461 -10.74 16.89 -15.45
N TYR A 462 -9.80 16.04 -15.06
CA TYR A 462 -8.92 15.36 -16.00
C TYR A 462 -8.46 13.99 -15.50
N TYR A 463 -8.02 13.16 -16.45
CA TYR A 463 -7.32 11.92 -16.20
C TYR A 463 -6.39 11.59 -17.37
N ILE A 464 -5.44 10.71 -17.13
CA ILE A 464 -4.52 10.19 -18.15
C ILE A 464 -4.93 8.78 -18.51
N SER A 465 -4.78 8.41 -19.78
CA SER A 465 -4.86 7.03 -20.24
C SER A 465 -3.65 6.69 -21.07
N ALA A 466 -3.09 5.50 -20.85
CA ALA A 466 -2.01 4.96 -21.64
C ALA A 466 -2.38 3.57 -22.14
N VAL A 467 -1.91 3.23 -23.33
CA VAL A 467 -2.10 1.91 -23.95
C VAL A 467 -0.73 1.36 -24.33
N SER A 468 -0.43 0.14 -23.89
CA SER A 468 0.75 -0.59 -24.35
C SER A 468 0.45 -1.24 -25.71
N LYS A 469 1.49 -1.44 -26.51
CA LYS A 469 1.43 -2.26 -27.74
C LYS A 469 1.13 -3.73 -27.44
N SER A 470 1.19 -4.18 -26.19
CA SER A 470 0.65 -5.47 -25.74
C SER A 470 -0.88 -5.53 -25.80
N GLY A 471 -1.55 -4.37 -25.84
CA GLY A 471 -3.00 -4.24 -25.77
C GLY A 471 -3.52 -3.85 -24.38
N GLN A 472 -2.69 -3.91 -23.34
CA GLN A 472 -3.06 -3.43 -22.01
C GLN A 472 -3.36 -1.92 -22.02
N LYS A 473 -4.28 -1.50 -21.18
CA LYS A 473 -4.69 -0.10 -21.01
C LYS A 473 -4.84 0.22 -19.53
N GLU A 474 -4.26 1.33 -19.11
CA GLU A 474 -4.38 1.84 -17.74
C GLU A 474 -4.74 3.33 -17.76
N THR A 475 -5.22 3.80 -16.60
CA THR A 475 -5.53 5.22 -16.37
C THR A 475 -4.96 5.72 -15.05
N ALA A 476 -4.78 7.04 -14.95
CA ALA A 476 -4.51 7.73 -13.69
C ALA A 476 -5.53 8.88 -13.53
N PRO A 477 -6.39 8.86 -12.50
CA PRO A 477 -6.57 7.78 -11.52
C PRO A 477 -7.01 6.45 -12.17
N ARG A 478 -6.74 5.30 -11.53
CA ARG A 478 -7.09 3.98 -12.09
C ARG A 478 -8.60 3.79 -12.32
N THR A 479 -9.41 4.44 -11.51
CA THR A 479 -10.87 4.37 -11.60
C THR A 479 -11.47 5.33 -12.62
N ALA A 480 -10.65 6.04 -13.42
CA ALA A 480 -11.14 6.95 -14.43
C ALA A 480 -11.99 6.22 -15.50
N PRO A 481 -13.10 6.81 -15.97
CA PRO A 481 -13.56 8.17 -15.68
C PRO A 481 -14.44 8.32 -14.42
N GLY A 482 -14.61 7.27 -13.60
CA GLY A 482 -15.36 7.32 -12.35
C GLY A 482 -14.64 8.08 -11.23
N GLY A 483 -13.31 7.97 -11.16
CA GLY A 483 -12.43 8.80 -10.33
C GLY A 483 -11.60 9.74 -11.20
N LEU A 484 -11.39 10.99 -10.76
CA LEU A 484 -10.78 12.05 -11.56
C LEU A 484 -9.83 12.91 -10.73
N PHE A 485 -8.76 13.40 -11.35
CA PHE A 485 -8.05 14.56 -10.83
C PHE A 485 -8.88 15.81 -11.13
N ASN A 486 -8.81 16.81 -10.25
CA ASN A 486 -9.48 18.08 -10.48
C ASN A 486 -8.72 19.25 -9.85
N PHE A 487 -8.95 20.44 -10.40
CA PHE A 487 -8.49 21.70 -9.82
C PHE A 487 -9.45 22.83 -10.15
N PHE A 488 -9.60 23.77 -9.24
CA PHE A 488 -10.38 25.00 -9.38
C PHE A 488 -9.47 26.16 -9.77
N ILE A 489 -9.89 26.94 -10.76
CA ILE A 489 -9.19 28.15 -11.20
C ILE A 489 -9.83 29.36 -10.49
N GLN A 490 -9.09 29.99 -9.58
CA GLN A 490 -9.52 31.15 -8.81
C GLN A 490 -9.36 32.46 -9.57
#